data_AF-A0A421BDL5-F1
#
_entry.id   AF-A0A421BDL5-F1
#
_cell.length_a   1.000
_cell.length_b   1.000
_cell.length_c   1.000
_cell.angle_alpha   90.00
_cell.angle_beta   90.00
_cell.angle_gamma   90.00
#
_symmetry.space_group_name_H-M   'P 1'
#
loop_
_entity.id
_entity.type
_entity.pdbx_description
1 polymer ?
#
loop_
_entity_poly.entity_id
_entity_poly.type
_entity_poly.pdbx_seq_one_letter_code
_entity_poly.pdbx_strand_id
1 'polypeptide(L)' 'KLEGALRHFNRPLKTFNKYKEFILNAYSYSYNNGHLEAWNNQIKTIKKTAYGFRNFEHLKKRCFLKMNRLSVAV' A
#
# COMPACT_ATOMS: atom_id res chain seq x y z
N LYS A 1 -6.47 24.14 -26.12
CA LYS A 1 -5.91 24.06 -24.74
C LYS A 1 -6.84 23.36 -23.74
N LEU A 2 -8.18 23.55 -23.79
CA LEU A 2 -9.14 22.84 -22.92
C LEU A 2 -9.27 21.32 -23.20
N GLU A 3 -9.34 20.94 -24.46
CA GLU A 3 -9.43 19.53 -24.92
C GLU A 3 -8.32 18.62 -24.35
N GLY A 4 -7.09 19.13 -24.26
CA GLY A 4 -5.96 18.40 -23.70
C GLY A 4 -6.11 18.14 -22.20
N ALA A 5 -6.65 19.11 -21.45
CA ALA A 5 -6.91 18.96 -20.02
C ALA A 5 -8.00 17.91 -19.75
N LEU A 6 -9.08 17.90 -20.55
CA LEU A 6 -10.17 16.93 -20.43
C LEU A 6 -9.70 15.48 -20.65
N ARG A 7 -8.72 15.26 -21.54
CA ARG A 7 -8.11 13.93 -21.75
C ARG A 7 -7.46 13.37 -20.49
N HIS A 8 -6.87 14.23 -19.64
CA HIS A 8 -6.24 13.80 -18.39
C HIS A 8 -7.26 13.42 -17.31
N PHE A 9 -8.50 13.93 -17.37
CA PHE A 9 -9.57 13.61 -16.42
C PHE A 9 -10.31 12.31 -16.72
N ASN A 10 -10.31 11.85 -17.98
CA ASN A 10 -10.99 10.61 -18.36
C ASN A 10 -10.49 9.37 -17.58
N ARG A 11 -9.19 9.28 -17.29
CA ARG A 11 -8.63 8.13 -16.56
C ARG A 11 -8.96 8.17 -15.05
N PRO A 12 -8.74 9.28 -14.33
CA PRO A 12 -9.23 9.44 -12.95
C PRO A 12 -10.73 9.19 -12.81
N LEU A 13 -11.57 9.72 -13.71
CA LEU A 13 -13.01 9.53 -13.66
C LEU A 13 -13.43 8.07 -13.83
N LYS A 14 -12.79 7.34 -14.77
CA LYS A 14 -13.00 5.89 -14.91
C LYS A 14 -12.61 5.13 -13.66
N THR A 15 -11.47 5.46 -13.05
CA THR A 15 -11.02 4.86 -11.78
C THR A 15 -11.99 5.17 -10.65
N PHE A 16 -12.42 6.42 -10.52
CA PHE A 16 -13.38 6.84 -9.50
C PHE A 16 -14.69 6.07 -9.63
N ASN A 17 -15.28 6.01 -10.82
CA ASN A 17 -16.50 5.26 -11.07
C ASN A 17 -16.34 3.76 -10.77
N LYS A 18 -15.17 3.18 -11.11
CA LYS A 18 -14.86 1.78 -10.79
C LYS A 18 -14.82 1.51 -9.28
N TYR A 19 -14.28 2.43 -8.48
CA TYR A 19 -14.09 2.23 -7.04
C TYR A 19 -15.14 2.93 -6.16
N LYS A 20 -16.17 3.56 -6.75
CA LYS A 20 -17.21 4.32 -6.05
C LYS A 20 -17.84 3.53 -4.90
N GLU A 21 -18.18 2.26 -5.14
CA GLU A 21 -18.79 1.41 -4.13
C GLU A 21 -17.85 1.15 -2.93
N PHE A 22 -16.58 0.88 -3.19
CA PHE A 22 -15.58 0.72 -2.12
C PHE A 22 -15.38 1.99 -1.29
N ILE A 23 -15.47 3.16 -1.94
CA ILE A 23 -15.42 4.46 -1.26
C ILE A 23 -16.63 4.60 -0.33
N LEU A 24 -17.84 4.28 -0.78
CA LEU A 24 -19.06 4.32 0.05
C LEU A 24 -18.98 3.32 1.22
N ASN A 25 -18.47 2.12 0.96
CA ASN A 25 -18.26 1.11 2.00
C ASN A 25 -17.26 1.59 3.06
N ALA A 26 -16.20 2.31 2.66
CA ALA A 26 -15.23 2.86 3.62
C ALA A 26 -15.83 3.89 4.59
N TYR A 27 -16.95 4.55 4.24
CA TYR A 27 -17.69 5.42 5.17
C TYR A 27 -18.63 4.65 6.08
N SER A 28 -19.10 3.48 5.65
CA SER A 28 -20.10 2.68 6.36
C SER A 28 -19.48 1.72 7.37
N TYR A 29 -18.27 1.22 7.09
CA TYR A 29 -17.55 0.29 7.96
C TYR A 29 -16.42 0.99 8.73
N SER A 30 -16.15 0.55 9.95
CA SER A 30 -15.01 1.00 10.77
C SER A 30 -13.66 0.43 10.31
N TYR A 31 -13.68 -0.52 9.36
CA TYR A 31 -12.49 -1.13 8.80
C TYR A 31 -11.78 -0.17 7.85
N ASN A 32 -10.51 0.10 8.12
CA ASN A 32 -9.68 0.94 7.27
C ASN A 32 -8.46 0.16 6.74
N ASN A 33 -8.04 0.50 5.52
CA ASN A 33 -6.82 -0.04 4.92
C ASN A 33 -5.54 0.63 5.46
N GLY A 34 -5.64 1.56 6.41
CA GLY A 34 -4.50 2.34 6.90
C GLY A 34 -3.41 1.47 7.51
N HIS A 35 -3.79 0.42 8.24
CA HIS A 35 -2.82 -0.53 8.81
C HIS A 35 -2.08 -1.33 7.72
N LEU A 36 -2.79 -1.74 6.67
CA LEU A 36 -2.22 -2.44 5.51
C LEU A 36 -1.30 -1.52 4.70
N GLU A 37 -1.69 -0.26 4.50
CA GLU A 37 -0.86 0.74 3.82
C GLU A 37 0.41 1.07 4.60
N ALA A 38 0.32 1.19 5.94
CA ALA A 38 1.47 1.38 6.80
C ALA A 38 2.48 0.23 6.63
N TRP A 39 2.02 -1.02 6.61
CA TRP A 39 2.89 -2.18 6.38
C TRP A 39 3.49 -2.18 4.98
N ASN A 40 2.68 -1.90 3.95
CA ASN A 40 3.18 -1.82 2.57
C ASN A 40 4.28 -0.76 2.42
N ASN A 41 4.14 0.39 3.08
CA ASN A 41 5.15 1.44 3.07
C ASN A 41 6.43 1.01 3.79
N GLN A 42 6.33 0.34 4.95
CA GLN A 42 7.49 -0.22 5.64
C GLN A 42 8.24 -1.25 4.78
N ILE A 43 7.53 -2.16 4.10
CA ILE A 43 8.14 -3.15 3.20
C ILE A 43 8.85 -2.46 2.03
N LYS A 44 8.23 -1.44 1.42
CA LYS A 44 8.86 -0.64 0.36
C LYS A 44 10.15 0.02 0.86
N THR A 45 10.15 0.59 2.06
CA THR A 45 11.33 1.18 2.69
C THR A 45 12.43 0.14 2.89
N ILE A 46 12.11 -1.04 3.44
CA ILE A 46 13.07 -2.14 3.63
C ILE A 46 13.70 -2.55 2.30
N LYS A 47 12.89 -2.73 1.26
CA LYS A 47 13.38 -3.05 -0.09
C LYS A 47 14.29 -1.97 -0.65
N LYS A 48 13.98 -0.69 -0.43
CA LYS A 48 14.78 0.46 -0.89
C LYS A 48 16.13 0.55 -0.17
N THR A 49 16.17 0.30 1.15
CA THR A 49 17.39 0.41 1.96
C THR A 49 18.34 -0.78 1.82
N ALA A 50 17.82 -1.94 1.41
CA ALA A 50 18.59 -3.18 1.40
C ALA A 50 19.45 -3.39 0.14
N TYR A 51 19.33 -2.51 -0.87
CA TYR A 51 20.02 -2.63 -2.17
C TYR A 51 19.83 -4.00 -2.88
N GLY A 52 18.80 -4.77 -2.48
CA GLY A 52 18.47 -6.08 -3.01
C GLY A 52 18.65 -7.21 -1.99
N PHE A 53 17.70 -8.15 -1.96
CA PHE A 53 17.82 -9.39 -1.22
C PHE A 53 18.03 -10.54 -2.20
N ARG A 54 19.06 -11.35 -2.00
CA ARG A 54 19.29 -12.58 -2.80
C ARG A 54 18.29 -13.69 -2.48
N ASN A 55 17.72 -13.69 -1.27
CA ASN A 55 16.77 -14.68 -0.80
C ASN A 55 15.52 -13.98 -0.23
N PHE A 56 14.34 -14.39 -0.70
CA PHE A 56 13.05 -13.88 -0.24
C PHE A 56 12.81 -14.18 1.26
N GLU A 57 13.33 -15.28 1.78
CA GLU A 57 13.24 -15.64 3.19
C GLU A 57 13.93 -14.60 4.09
N HIS A 58 15.05 -14.05 3.63
CA HIS A 58 15.75 -12.99 4.35
C HIS A 58 14.97 -11.67 4.34
N LEU A 59 14.32 -11.34 3.21
CA LEU A 59 13.41 -10.20 3.14
C LEU A 59 12.24 -10.38 4.13
N LYS A 60 11.59 -11.55 4.15
CA LYS A 60 10.50 -11.85 5.09
C LYS A 60 10.95 -11.70 6.54
N LYS A 61 12.06 -12.33 6.93
CA LYS A 61 12.62 -12.22 8.29
C LYS A 61 12.90 -10.77 8.66
N ARG A 62 13.48 -9.96 7.76
CA ARG A 62 13.73 -8.54 7.99
C ARG A 62 12.45 -7.73 8.18
N CYS A 63 11.41 -8.01 7.40
CA CYS A 63 10.10 -7.38 7.56
C CYS A 63 9.48 -7.72 8.93
N PHE A 64 9.47 -9.00 9.32
CA PHE A 64 8.92 -9.42 10.61
C PHE A 64 9.70 -8.85 11.80
N LEU A 65 11.03 -8.78 11.72
CA LEU A 65 11.86 -8.12 12.73
C LEU A 65 11.50 -6.63 12.85
N LYS A 66 11.41 -5.91 11.73
CA LYS A 66 11.14 -4.47 11.74
C LYS A 66 9.73 -4.13 12.24
N MET A 67 8.78 -5.04 12.02
CA MET A 67 7.39 -4.90 12.46
C MET A 67 7.16 -5.41 13.89
N ASN A 68 8.22 -5.82 14.62
CA ASN A 68 8.13 -6.43 15.95
C ASN A 68 7.12 -7.59 16.01
N ARG A 69 7.04 -8.37 14.93
CA ARG A 69 6.10 -9.50 14.76
C ARG A 69 6.75 -10.85 15.02
N LEU A 70 8.08 -10.87 15.24
CA LEU A 70 8.77 -12.00 15.84
C LEU A 70 8.68 -11.84 17.34
N SER A 71 8.14 -12.84 18.03
CA SER A 71 8.28 -12.95 19.48
C SER A 71 9.77 -13.11 19.77
N VAL A 72 10.43 -12.02 20.14
CA VAL A 72 11.58 -12.15 21.03
C VAL A 72 10.93 -12.45 22.37
N ALA A 73 10.94 -13.72 22.77
CA ALA A 73 10.69 -14.07 24.16
C ALA A 73 11.74 -13.31 24.97
N VAL A 74 11.33 -12.20 25.57
CA VAL A 74 12.05 -11.54 26.65
C VAL A 74 11.68 -12.26 27.93
#